data_AF-A0A1S2M3N4-F1
#
_entry.id   AF-A0A1S2M3N4-F1
#
_cell.length_a   1.000
_cell.length_b   1.000
_cell.length_c   1.000
_cell.angle_alpha   90.00
_cell.angle_beta   90.00
_cell.angle_gamma   90.00
#
_symmetry.space_group_name_H-M   'P 1'
#
loop_
_entity.id
_entity.type
_entity.pdbx_description
1 polymer ?
#
loop_
_entity_poly.entity_id
_entity_poly.type
_entity_poly.pdbx_seq_one_letter_code
_entity_poly.pdbx_strand_id
1 'polypeptide(L)'
;MKDLEQFLKQINISELTKKTLLSLMKKKEKENKMQKRLNWVGGITLLVIVTLATYFYFKMKMNGGVGSSALTFILSDTLILTLMAFLSILIYSMFQLKRKFDKAEKDVDKIREDIMDRSYEFWRTKEELEERYKVFEYLKDKEDINLYHK
;
A
#
# COMPACT_ATOMS: atom_id res chain seq x y z
N MET A 1 3.07 16.81 -0.38
CA MET A 1 3.63 17.62 -1.50
C MET A 1 4.04 19.07 -1.19
N LYS A 2 3.12 20.00 -0.84
CA LYS A 2 3.45 21.44 -0.69
C LYS A 2 4.52 21.73 0.38
N ASP A 3 4.47 21.00 1.49
CA ASP A 3 5.39 21.19 2.61
C ASP A 3 6.82 20.77 2.26
N LEU A 4 7.01 19.66 1.54
CA LEU A 4 8.33 19.23 1.06
C LEU A 4 8.88 20.21 0.01
N GLU A 5 8.06 20.72 -0.91
CA GLU A 5 8.51 21.73 -1.87
C GLU A 5 8.97 23.02 -1.17
N GLN A 6 8.27 23.45 -0.13
CA GLN A 6 8.65 24.61 0.66
C GLN A 6 9.94 24.38 1.44
N PHE A 7 10.09 23.20 2.05
CA PHE A 7 11.32 22.78 2.74
C PHE A 7 12.52 22.71 1.79
N LEU A 8 12.37 22.05 0.63
CA LEU A 8 13.46 21.94 -0.37
C LEU A 8 13.83 23.28 -1.00
N LYS A 9 12.95 24.29 -0.99
CA LYS A 9 13.29 25.66 -1.40
C LYS A 9 14.19 26.38 -0.40
N GLN A 10 14.11 26.04 0.88
CA GLN A 10 14.93 26.63 1.95
C GLN A 10 16.32 26.01 2.04
N ILE A 11 16.52 24.84 1.42
CA ILE A 11 17.77 24.08 1.46
C ILE A 11 18.64 24.37 0.22
N ASN A 12 19.94 24.55 0.47
CA ASN A 12 20.95 24.78 -0.55
C ASN A 12 21.47 23.46 -1.15
N ILE A 13 20.69 22.87 -2.06
CA ILE A 13 21.03 21.63 -2.77
C ILE A 13 20.79 21.77 -4.27
N SER A 14 21.47 20.95 -5.07
CA SER A 14 21.34 20.94 -6.52
C SER A 14 19.89 20.72 -6.98
N GLU A 15 19.51 21.36 -8.09
CA GLU A 15 18.15 21.23 -8.62
C GLU A 15 17.83 19.80 -9.09
N LEU A 16 18.85 19.05 -9.50
CA LEU A 16 18.72 17.62 -9.80
C LEU A 16 18.30 16.83 -8.55
N THR A 17 18.97 17.05 -7.42
CA THR A 17 18.64 16.41 -6.13
C THR A 17 17.22 16.76 -5.70
N LYS A 18 16.81 18.04 -5.82
CA LYS A 18 15.43 18.47 -5.54
C LYS A 18 14.41 17.71 -6.38
N LYS A 19 14.62 17.62 -7.70
CA LYS A 19 13.72 16.90 -8.62
C LYS A 19 13.62 15.41 -8.28
N THR A 20 14.72 14.77 -7.90
CA THR A 20 14.71 13.36 -7.50
C THR A 20 13.97 13.13 -6.18
N LEU A 21 14.16 13.98 -5.18
CA LEU A 21 13.44 13.91 -3.91
C LEU A 21 11.92 14.15 -4.07
N LEU A 22 11.53 15.11 -4.91
CA LEU A 22 10.12 15.33 -5.26
C LEU A 22 9.52 14.12 -5.99
N SER A 23 10.28 13.50 -6.89
CA SER A 23 9.89 12.25 -7.57
C SER A 23 9.69 11.12 -6.56
N LEU A 24 10.61 10.94 -5.61
CA LEU A 24 10.51 9.96 -4.53
C LEU A 24 9.22 10.13 -3.73
N MET A 25 8.94 11.35 -3.25
CA MET A 25 7.73 11.67 -2.50
C MET A 25 6.46 11.39 -3.32
N LYS A 26 6.42 11.80 -4.59
CA LYS A 26 5.27 11.53 -5.47
C LYS A 26 5.01 10.03 -5.64
N LYS A 27 6.06 9.22 -5.67
CA LYS A 27 5.94 7.76 -5.71
C LYS A 27 5.49 7.19 -4.37
N LYS A 28 5.99 7.70 -3.24
CA LYS A 28 5.54 7.30 -1.89
C LYS A 28 4.07 7.63 -1.65
N GLU A 29 3.59 8.80 -2.10
CA GLU A 29 2.16 9.14 -2.04
C GLU A 29 1.31 8.15 -2.85
N LYS A 30 1.80 7.70 -4.01
CA LYS A 30 1.14 6.68 -4.84
C LYS A 30 1.11 5.32 -4.15
N GLU A 31 2.23 4.89 -3.55
CA GLU A 31 2.33 3.67 -2.74
C GLU A 31 1.31 3.71 -1.59
N ASN A 32 1.33 4.77 -0.78
CA ASN A 32 0.40 4.97 0.34
C ASN A 32 -1.07 4.96 -0.12
N LYS A 33 -1.38 5.56 -1.27
CA LYS A 33 -2.74 5.52 -1.85
C LYS A 33 -3.16 4.11 -2.24
N MET A 34 -2.24 3.31 -2.80
CA MET A 34 -2.53 1.92 -3.14
C MET A 34 -2.68 1.06 -1.88
N GLN A 35 -1.84 1.28 -0.88
CA GLN A 35 -1.92 0.60 0.42
C GLN A 35 -3.25 0.87 1.11
N LYS A 36 -3.69 2.13 1.19
CA LYS A 36 -5.00 2.50 1.76
C LYS A 36 -6.16 1.81 1.04
N ARG A 37 -6.11 1.76 -0.30
CA ARG A 37 -7.12 1.06 -1.10
C ARG A 37 -7.10 -0.45 -0.85
N LEU A 38 -5.91 -1.04 -0.77
CA LEU A 38 -5.75 -2.46 -0.49
C LEU A 38 -6.31 -2.81 0.90
N ASN A 39 -5.99 -2.00 1.91
CA ASN A 39 -6.50 -2.18 3.28
C ASN A 39 -8.03 -2.03 3.33
N TRP A 40 -8.59 -1.05 2.60
CA TRP A 40 -10.04 -0.85 2.54
C TRP A 40 -10.77 -2.04 1.90
N VAL A 41 -10.27 -2.53 0.76
CA VAL A 41 -10.81 -3.76 0.12
C VAL A 41 -10.59 -4.98 0.99
N GLY A 42 -9.46 -5.06 1.71
CA GLY A 42 -9.18 -6.08 2.72
C GLY A 42 -10.23 -6.10 3.83
N GLY A 43 -10.56 -4.94 4.37
CA GLY A 43 -11.60 -4.80 5.40
C GLY A 43 -12.98 -5.24 4.92
N ILE A 44 -13.38 -4.84 3.70
CA ILE A 44 -14.66 -5.26 3.10
C ILE A 44 -14.67 -6.78 2.88
N THR A 45 -13.58 -7.35 2.37
CA THR A 45 -13.44 -8.80 2.19
C THR A 45 -13.62 -9.54 3.50
N LEU A 46 -12.97 -9.08 4.58
CA LEU A 46 -13.10 -9.69 5.91
C LEU A 46 -14.53 -9.61 6.44
N LEU A 47 -15.20 -8.47 6.27
CA LEU A 47 -16.60 -8.30 6.65
C LEU A 47 -17.52 -9.28 5.91
N VAL A 48 -17.31 -9.46 4.60
CA VAL A 48 -18.09 -10.41 3.78
C VAL A 48 -17.83 -11.85 4.22
N ILE A 49 -16.59 -12.23 4.53
CA ILE A 49 -16.25 -13.56 5.04
C ILE A 49 -16.96 -13.81 6.37
N VAL A 50 -16.92 -12.86 7.31
CA VAL A 50 -17.59 -12.98 8.61
C VAL A 50 -19.11 -13.09 8.43
N THR A 51 -19.68 -12.30 7.54
CA THR A 51 -21.12 -12.33 7.23
C THR A 51 -21.52 -13.68 6.63
N LEU A 52 -20.75 -14.18 5.65
CA LEU A 52 -20.98 -15.46 5.02
C LEU A 52 -20.88 -16.61 6.03
N ALA A 53 -19.83 -16.63 6.85
CA ALA A 53 -19.63 -17.67 7.88
C ALA A 53 -20.77 -17.66 8.91
N THR A 54 -21.18 -16.46 9.36
CA THR A 54 -22.28 -16.30 10.31
C THR A 54 -23.60 -16.77 9.73
N TYR A 55 -23.93 -16.35 8.51
CA TYR A 55 -25.14 -16.77 7.80
C TYR A 55 -25.16 -18.28 7.58
N PHE A 56 -24.06 -18.85 7.10
CA PHE A 56 -23.92 -20.28 6.88
C PHE A 56 -24.13 -21.08 8.18
N TYR A 57 -23.53 -20.64 9.29
CA TYR A 57 -23.68 -21.28 10.59
C TYR A 57 -25.14 -21.29 11.08
N PHE A 58 -25.83 -20.14 11.04
CA PHE A 58 -27.23 -20.07 11.45
C PHE A 58 -28.14 -20.92 10.57
N LYS A 59 -27.92 -20.89 9.26
CA LYS A 59 -28.70 -21.68 8.31
C LYS A 59 -28.53 -23.19 8.54
N MET A 60 -27.30 -23.62 8.80
CA MET A 60 -27.00 -25.03 9.13
C MET A 60 -27.73 -25.45 10.42
N LYS A 61 -27.75 -24.58 11.44
CA LYS A 61 -28.44 -24.84 12.71
C LYS A 61 -29.96 -24.94 12.53
N MET A 62 -30.57 -24.07 11.72
CA MET A 62 -32.02 -24.09 11.47
C MET A 62 -32.47 -25.33 10.70
N ASN A 63 -31.66 -25.82 9.76
CA ASN A 63 -31.99 -26.99 8.95
C ASN A 63 -31.68 -28.34 9.63
N GLY A 64 -31.30 -28.33 10.92
CA GLY A 64 -30.98 -29.56 11.66
C GLY A 64 -29.66 -30.21 11.24
N GLY A 65 -28.74 -29.45 10.62
CA GLY A 65 -27.46 -29.93 10.11
C GLY A 65 -27.41 -30.07 8.58
N VAL A 66 -26.31 -30.66 8.08
CA VAL A 66 -26.05 -30.88 6.66
C VAL A 66 -26.59 -32.28 6.30
N GLY A 67 -27.92 -32.42 6.25
CA GLY A 67 -28.58 -33.71 5.95
C GLY A 67 -28.39 -34.19 4.51
N SER A 68 -28.15 -33.26 3.57
CA SER A 68 -27.73 -33.48 2.17
C SER A 68 -26.24 -33.16 1.99
N SER A 69 -25.62 -33.48 0.84
CA SER A 69 -24.23 -33.09 0.60
C SER A 69 -24.05 -31.57 0.81
N ALA A 70 -22.92 -31.15 1.41
CA ALA A 70 -22.64 -29.72 1.65
C ALA A 70 -22.74 -28.88 0.36
N LEU A 71 -22.39 -29.48 -0.79
CA LEU A 71 -22.57 -28.87 -2.10
C LEU A 71 -24.04 -28.57 -2.41
N THR A 72 -24.94 -29.51 -2.16
CA THR A 72 -26.39 -29.32 -2.36
C THR A 72 -26.92 -28.20 -1.48
N PHE A 73 -26.46 -28.09 -0.23
CA PHE A 73 -26.85 -27.02 0.69
C PHE A 73 -26.38 -25.63 0.22
N ILE A 74 -25.17 -25.53 -0.33
CA ILE A 74 -24.62 -24.29 -0.89
C ILE A 74 -25.34 -23.91 -2.19
N LEU A 75 -25.51 -24.87 -3.11
CA LEU A 75 -26.11 -24.65 -4.43
C LEU A 75 -27.61 -24.33 -4.36
N SER A 76 -28.29 -24.73 -3.29
CA SER A 76 -29.72 -24.44 -3.08
C SER A 76 -29.98 -23.06 -2.48
N ASP A 77 -28.95 -22.29 -2.14
CA ASP A 77 -29.10 -20.97 -1.51
C ASP A 77 -28.56 -19.84 -2.39
N THR A 78 -29.48 -19.05 -2.94
CA THR A 78 -29.16 -17.89 -3.76
C THR A 78 -28.32 -16.85 -3.00
N LEU A 79 -28.54 -16.65 -1.70
CA LEU A 79 -27.76 -15.70 -0.89
C LEU A 79 -26.32 -16.18 -0.67
N ILE A 80 -26.11 -17.47 -0.36
CA ILE A 80 -24.76 -18.04 -0.24
C ILE A 80 -24.03 -17.90 -1.57
N LEU A 81 -24.66 -18.27 -2.68
CA LEU A 81 -24.06 -18.15 -4.01
C LEU A 81 -23.72 -16.70 -4.37
N THR A 82 -24.60 -15.75 -4.05
CA THR A 82 -24.37 -14.33 -4.29
C THR A 82 -23.19 -13.81 -3.47
N LEU A 83 -23.12 -14.16 -2.18
CA LEU A 83 -22.01 -13.78 -1.31
C LEU A 83 -20.69 -14.41 -1.75
N MET A 84 -20.69 -15.66 -2.22
CA MET A 84 -19.51 -16.32 -2.79
C MET A 84 -19.04 -15.68 -4.10
N ALA A 85 -19.98 -15.30 -4.98
CA ALA A 85 -19.66 -14.58 -6.20
C ALA A 85 -19.06 -13.20 -5.89
N PHE A 86 -19.66 -12.47 -4.94
CA PHE A 86 -19.14 -11.18 -4.49
C PHE A 86 -17.74 -11.31 -3.85
N LEU A 87 -17.54 -12.33 -3.02
CA LEU A 87 -16.25 -12.63 -2.42
C LEU A 87 -15.18 -12.91 -3.49
N SER A 88 -15.53 -13.64 -4.55
CA SER A 88 -14.63 -13.93 -5.67
C SER A 88 -14.19 -12.64 -6.39
N ILE A 89 -15.12 -11.70 -6.60
CA ILE A 89 -14.82 -10.38 -7.18
C ILE A 89 -13.89 -9.57 -6.26
N LEU A 90 -14.13 -9.59 -4.96
CA LEU A 90 -13.29 -8.89 -3.97
C LEU A 90 -11.87 -9.46 -3.93
N ILE A 91 -11.72 -10.78 -3.93
CA ILE A 91 -10.41 -11.45 -3.95
C ILE A 91 -9.65 -11.09 -5.24
N TYR A 92 -10.32 -11.13 -6.39
CA TYR A 92 -9.71 -10.71 -7.66
C TYR A 92 -9.28 -9.24 -7.64
N SER A 93 -10.14 -8.34 -7.13
CA SER A 93 -9.82 -6.93 -6.96
C SER A 93 -8.61 -6.71 -6.05
N MET A 94 -8.56 -7.44 -4.92
CA MET A 94 -7.46 -7.39 -3.98
C MET A 94 -6.14 -7.84 -4.63
N PHE A 95 -6.15 -8.92 -5.41
CA PHE A 95 -4.97 -9.39 -6.14
C PHE A 95 -4.45 -8.32 -7.12
N GLN A 96 -5.34 -7.67 -7.86
CA GLN A 96 -4.95 -6.61 -8.80
C GLN A 96 -4.42 -5.36 -8.07
N LEU A 97 -5.01 -5.00 -6.93
CA LEU A 97 -4.52 -3.90 -6.10
C LEU A 97 -3.16 -4.21 -5.48
N LYS A 98 -2.96 -5.44 -4.99
CA LYS A 98 -1.67 -5.90 -4.46
C LYS A 98 -0.57 -5.78 -5.51
N ARG A 99 -0.79 -6.25 -6.73
CA ARG A 99 0.18 -6.08 -7.83
C ARG A 99 0.53 -4.62 -8.11
N LYS A 100 -0.42 -3.70 -7.99
CA LYS A 100 -0.19 -2.26 -8.16
C LYS A 100 0.56 -1.65 -6.99
N PHE A 101 0.30 -2.13 -5.77
CA PHE A 101 1.02 -1.75 -4.55
C PHE A 101 2.47 -2.22 -4.63
N ASP A 102 2.72 -3.51 -4.87
CA ASP A 102 4.08 -4.09 -4.98
C ASP A 102 4.92 -3.37 -6.04
N LYS A 103 4.28 -2.94 -7.15
CA LYS A 103 4.96 -2.14 -8.17
C LYS A 103 5.32 -0.74 -7.67
N ALA A 104 4.42 -0.09 -6.95
CA ALA A 104 4.66 1.25 -6.40
C ALA A 104 5.75 1.23 -5.32
N GLU A 105 5.73 0.22 -4.45
CA GLU A 105 6.76 -0.03 -3.43
C GLU A 105 8.14 -0.23 -4.08
N LYS A 106 8.26 -1.12 -5.08
CA LYS A 106 9.49 -1.29 -5.85
C LYS A 106 9.98 -0.01 -6.52
N ASP A 107 9.06 0.81 -7.02
CA ASP A 107 9.42 2.07 -7.66
C ASP A 107 9.96 3.11 -6.66
N VAL A 108 9.54 3.05 -5.38
CA VAL A 108 10.05 3.86 -4.26
C VAL A 108 11.40 3.34 -3.80
N ASP A 109 11.50 2.04 -3.51
CA ASP A 109 12.75 1.40 -3.09
C ASP A 109 13.86 1.61 -4.11
N LYS A 110 13.56 1.50 -5.41
CA LYS A 110 14.54 1.77 -6.46
C LYS A 110 15.11 3.19 -6.41
N ILE A 111 14.27 4.21 -6.15
CA ILE A 111 14.78 5.58 -6.03
C ILE A 111 15.55 5.76 -4.72
N ARG A 112 15.09 5.12 -3.64
CA ARG A 112 15.77 5.13 -2.35
C ARG A 112 17.20 4.57 -2.48
N GLU A 113 17.32 3.39 -3.09
CA GLU A 113 18.59 2.74 -3.40
C GLU A 113 19.46 3.62 -4.29
N ASP A 114 18.88 4.23 -5.34
CA ASP A 114 19.62 5.11 -6.24
C ASP A 114 20.24 6.32 -5.51
N ILE A 115 19.49 6.95 -4.60
CA ILE A 115 19.96 8.07 -3.78
C ILE A 115 21.07 7.63 -2.82
N MET A 116 20.96 6.43 -2.25
CA MET A 116 21.96 5.90 -1.31
C MET A 116 23.24 5.48 -2.04
N ASP A 117 23.12 4.75 -3.15
CA ASP A 117 24.27 4.21 -3.89
C ASP A 117 25.04 5.32 -4.62
N ARG A 118 24.33 6.34 -5.13
CA ARG A 118 24.94 7.53 -5.77
C ARG A 118 24.98 8.75 -4.86
N SER A 119 25.12 8.55 -3.54
CA SER A 119 25.09 9.63 -2.56
C SER A 119 26.05 10.78 -2.91
N TYR A 120 27.26 10.47 -3.37
CA TYR A 120 28.25 11.48 -3.77
C TYR A 120 27.83 12.30 -5.01
N GLU A 121 26.93 11.79 -5.87
CA GLU A 121 26.39 12.53 -7.02
C GLU A 121 25.27 13.49 -6.62
N PHE A 122 24.52 13.12 -5.57
CA PHE A 122 23.41 13.91 -5.01
C PHE A 122 23.88 14.99 -4.05
N TRP A 123 25.00 14.77 -3.36
CA TRP A 123 25.58 15.66 -2.34
C TRP A 123 27.05 15.93 -2.69
N ARG A 124 27.27 16.87 -3.61
CA ARG A 124 28.59 17.10 -4.25
C ARG A 124 29.46 18.05 -3.44
N THR A 125 28.84 19.02 -2.77
CA THR A 125 29.56 20.02 -1.97
C THR A 125 29.52 19.67 -0.47
N LYS A 126 30.44 20.25 0.31
CA LYS A 126 30.40 20.13 1.78
C LYS A 126 29.11 20.68 2.37
N GLU A 127 28.63 21.81 1.84
CA GLU A 127 27.38 22.45 2.25
C GLU A 127 26.19 21.50 2.00
N GLU A 128 26.14 20.84 0.85
CA GLU A 128 25.11 19.85 0.53
C GLU A 128 25.16 18.63 1.46
N LEU A 129 26.36 18.15 1.81
CA LEU A 129 26.54 17.05 2.76
C LEU A 129 26.05 17.38 4.17
N GLU A 130 26.18 18.64 4.61
CA GLU A 130 25.62 19.10 5.90
C GLU A 130 24.09 19.15 5.84
N GLU A 131 23.53 19.65 4.73
CA GLU A 131 22.09 19.73 4.52
C GLU A 131 21.43 18.35 4.33
N ARG A 132 22.18 17.35 3.85
CA ARG A 132 21.71 15.96 3.68
C ARG A 132 21.05 15.40 4.93
N TYR A 133 21.63 15.62 6.10
CA TYR A 133 21.10 15.12 7.36
C TYR A 133 19.71 15.67 7.64
N LYS A 134 19.51 16.98 7.42
CA LYS A 134 18.20 17.62 7.58
C LYS A 134 17.17 17.03 6.62
N VAL A 135 17.57 16.77 5.37
CA VAL A 135 16.68 16.14 4.38
C VAL A 135 16.31 14.71 4.78
N PHE A 136 17.27 13.92 5.24
CA PHE A 136 17.05 12.53 5.64
C PHE A 136 16.18 12.44 6.89
N GLU A 137 16.39 13.32 7.86
CA GLU A 137 15.55 13.46 9.05
C GLU A 137 14.13 13.87 8.68
N TYR A 138 13.96 14.89 7.84
CA TYR A 138 12.64 15.32 7.37
C TYR A 138 11.89 14.17 6.69
N LEU A 139 12.55 13.44 5.78
CA LEU A 139 11.93 12.33 5.05
C LEU A 139 11.57 11.16 5.97
N LYS A 140 12.39 10.87 6.98
CA LYS A 140 12.10 9.84 7.97
C LYS A 140 10.90 10.22 8.83
N ASP A 141 10.88 11.43 9.37
CA ASP A 141 9.90 11.85 10.36
C ASP A 141 8.55 12.24 9.75
N LYS A 142 8.54 12.84 8.55
CA LYS A 142 7.33 13.34 7.89
C LYS A 142 6.74 12.38 6.87
N GLU A 143 7.58 11.62 6.18
CA GLU A 143 7.17 10.80 5.03
C GLU A 143 7.39 9.30 5.25
N ASP A 144 7.92 8.90 6.42
CA ASP A 144 8.28 7.51 6.76
C ASP A 144 9.20 6.87 5.71
N ILE A 145 10.15 7.67 5.20
CA ILE A 145 11.16 7.23 4.23
C ILE A 145 12.53 7.27 4.90
N ASN A 146 13.08 6.09 5.18
CA ASN A 146 14.41 5.98 5.79
C ASN A 146 15.52 5.91 4.72
N LEU A 147 16.43 6.89 4.72
CA LEU A 147 17.61 6.95 3.84
C LEU A 147 18.94 6.69 4.57
N TYR A 148 18.90 6.31 5.86
CA TYR A 148 20.11 6.12 6.67
C TYR A 148 20.75 4.74 6.50
N HIS A 149 19.96 3.73 6.12
CA HIS A 149 20.39 2.34 6.04
C HIS A 149 19.83 1.65 4.79
N LYS A 150 20.64 0.73 4.25
CA LYS A 150 20.26 -0.14 3.15
C LYS A 150 19.43 -1.31 3.67
#